data_AF-A0A926UIL2-F1
#
_entry.id   AF-A0A926UIL2-F1
#
_cell.length_a   1.000
_cell.length_b   1.000
_cell.length_c   1.000
_cell.angle_alpha   90.00
_cell.angle_beta   90.00
_cell.angle_gamma   90.00
#
_symmetry.space_group_name_H-M   'P 1'
#
loop_
_entity.id
_entity.type
_entity.pdbx_description
1 polymer ?
#
loop_
_entity_poly.entity_id
_entity_poly.type
_entity_poly.pdbx_seq_one_letter_code
_entity_poly.pdbx_strand_id
1 'polypeptide(L)'
;MEISNLPTEVILTNSRQSLGKLQLDWIPQPGNYLDVDGKTYTVLERRHRYQLKLGRYHLHDIAIYVQKVTYPLEKSLFAGRWVIGDATCNYNAHSEIIRCAVNPEGPCNSCKYYERNNK
;
A
#
# COMPACT_ATOMS: atom_id res chain seq x y z
N MET A 1 -8.25 23.07 6.76
CA MET A 1 -9.31 22.07 6.49
C MET A 1 -8.73 20.74 6.94
N GLU A 2 -9.22 20.17 8.04
CA GLU A 2 -8.72 18.88 8.54
C GLU A 2 -9.18 17.76 7.61
N ILE A 3 -8.24 17.17 6.88
CA ILE A 3 -8.47 16.06 5.93
C ILE A 3 -8.63 14.72 6.68
N SER A 4 -8.26 14.70 7.97
CA SER A 4 -8.11 13.50 8.82
C SER A 4 -9.40 12.76 9.17
N ASN A 5 -10.58 13.34 8.94
CA ASN A 5 -11.87 12.72 9.33
C ASN A 5 -12.75 12.27 8.15
N LEU A 6 -12.29 12.43 6.91
CA LEU A 6 -13.08 12.05 5.74
C LEU A 6 -12.89 10.57 5.40
N PRO A 7 -13.99 9.80 5.27
CA PRO A 7 -13.90 8.41 4.87
C PRO A 7 -13.31 8.29 3.47
N THR A 8 -12.37 7.36 3.32
CA THR A 8 -11.74 7.04 2.04
C THR A 8 -12.45 5.83 1.42
N GLU A 9 -13.07 6.03 0.27
CA GLU A 9 -13.64 4.94 -0.53
C GLU A 9 -12.52 4.19 -1.27
N VAL A 10 -12.50 2.88 -1.12
CA VAL A 10 -11.52 2.00 -1.78
C VAL A 10 -12.19 1.33 -2.98
N ILE A 11 -11.63 1.49 -4.18
CA ILE A 11 -12.27 1.06 -5.43
C ILE A 11 -11.29 0.22 -6.24
N LEU A 12 -11.72 -0.94 -6.72
CA LEU A 12 -10.94 -1.74 -7.66
C LEU A 12 -10.78 -1.00 -9.00
N THR A 13 -9.55 -0.82 -9.46
CA THR A 13 -9.27 -0.09 -10.72
C THR A 13 -9.91 -0.78 -11.93
N ASN A 14 -9.86 -2.11 -11.99
CA ASN A 14 -10.31 -2.90 -13.13
C ASN A 14 -11.84 -3.02 -13.23
N SER A 15 -12.53 -3.33 -12.13
CA SER A 15 -13.98 -3.54 -12.13
C SER A 15 -14.78 -2.29 -11.71
N ARG A 16 -14.09 -1.24 -11.22
CA ARG A 16 -14.71 -0.07 -10.57
C ARG A 16 -15.58 -0.44 -9.36
N GLN A 17 -15.47 -1.66 -8.85
CA GLN A 17 -16.21 -2.12 -7.68
C GLN A 17 -15.67 -1.45 -6.42
N SER A 18 -16.57 -0.87 -5.62
CA SER A 18 -16.24 -0.36 -4.29
C SER A 18 -16.02 -1.53 -3.33
N LEU A 19 -14.87 -1.56 -2.68
CA LEU A 19 -14.55 -2.47 -1.57
C LEU A 19 -15.07 -1.94 -0.22
N GLY A 20 -15.53 -0.69 -0.19
CA GLY A 20 -16.07 -0.05 1.01
C GLY A 20 -15.43 1.30 1.30
N LYS A 21 -15.92 1.93 2.36
CA LYS A 21 -15.39 3.19 2.90
C LYS A 21 -14.64 2.91 4.20
N LEU A 22 -13.36 3.22 4.23
CA LEU A 22 -12.48 3.03 5.38
C LEU A 22 -12.10 4.39 5.96
N GLN A 23 -12.04 4.46 7.29
CA GLN A 23 -11.33 5.56 7.96
C GLN A 23 -9.87 5.17 8.09
N LEU A 24 -9.01 5.87 7.37
CA LEU A 24 -7.57 5.65 7.38
C LEU A 24 -6.93 6.69 8.29
N ASP A 25 -6.05 6.25 9.18
CA ASP A 25 -5.23 7.08 10.08
C ASP A 25 -4.04 7.73 9.35
N TRP A 26 -3.87 7.43 8.06
CA TRP A 26 -2.81 7.93 7.20
C TRP A 26 -3.36 8.32 5.83
N ILE A 27 -2.54 9.05 5.05
CA ILE A 27 -2.94 9.56 3.73
C ILE A 27 -2.29 8.67 2.65
N PRO A 28 -3.02 7.70 2.06
CA PRO A 28 -2.48 6.84 1.02
C PRO A 28 -2.08 7.64 -0.23
N GLN A 29 -0.90 7.37 -0.75
CA GLN A 29 -0.38 7.92 -2.01
C GLN A 29 -0.27 6.79 -3.04
N PRO A 30 -0.27 7.11 -4.34
CA PRO A 30 0.09 6.14 -5.38
C PRO A 30 1.41 5.43 -5.06
N GLY A 31 1.45 4.12 -5.22
CA GLY A 31 2.58 3.26 -4.85
C GLY A 31 2.49 2.68 -3.43
N ASN A 32 1.72 3.31 -2.54
CA ASN A 32 1.51 2.78 -1.20
C ASN A 32 0.61 1.54 -1.23
N TYR A 33 0.68 0.74 -0.17
CA TYR A 33 -0.09 -0.48 -0.05
C TYR A 33 -1.16 -0.35 1.03
N LEU A 34 -2.27 -1.06 0.82
CA LEU A 34 -3.41 -1.07 1.73
C LEU A 34 -3.91 -2.50 1.87
N ASP A 35 -4.11 -2.93 3.11
CA ASP A 35 -4.75 -4.20 3.41
C ASP A 35 -6.24 -3.96 3.67
N VAL A 36 -7.08 -4.71 2.95
CA VAL A 36 -8.54 -4.72 3.10
C VAL A 36 -8.99 -6.17 3.15
N ASP A 37 -9.66 -6.57 4.24
CA ASP A 37 -10.14 -7.93 4.47
C ASP A 37 -9.08 -9.03 4.25
N GLY A 38 -7.86 -8.80 4.74
CA GLY A 38 -6.74 -9.74 4.63
C GLY A 38 -6.15 -9.88 3.21
N LYS A 39 -6.53 -9.00 2.28
CA LYS A 39 -5.94 -8.92 0.93
C LYS A 39 -5.19 -7.61 0.78
N THR A 40 -3.97 -7.70 0.23
CA THR A 40 -3.13 -6.54 -0.04
C THR A 40 -3.41 -5.96 -1.42
N TYR A 41 -3.54 -4.65 -1.47
CA TYR A 41 -3.74 -3.87 -2.68
C TYR A 41 -2.67 -2.80 -2.81
N THR A 42 -2.28 -2.47 -4.04
CA THR A 42 -1.47 -1.29 -4.35
C THR A 42 -2.38 -0.13 -4.73
N VAL A 43 -2.12 1.05 -4.19
CA VAL A 43 -2.82 2.28 -4.55
C VAL A 43 -2.23 2.80 -5.86
N LEU A 44 -3.08 2.97 -6.88
CA LEU A 44 -2.66 3.47 -8.19
C LEU A 44 -3.03 4.93 -8.40
N GLU A 45 -4.19 5.34 -7.89
CA GLU A 45 -4.69 6.70 -8.02
C GLU A 45 -5.37 7.12 -6.73
N ARG A 46 -5.20 8.40 -6.37
CA ARG A 46 -5.98 9.05 -5.33
C ARG A 46 -6.74 10.22 -5.93
N ARG A 47 -8.06 10.20 -5.77
CA ARG A 47 -8.96 11.20 -6.32
C ARG A 47 -9.74 11.89 -5.21
N HIS A 48 -9.67 13.21 -5.17
CA HIS A 48 -10.56 14.03 -4.35
C HIS A 48 -11.90 14.20 -5.05
N ARG A 49 -12.99 14.07 -4.30
CA ARG A 49 -14.33 14.37 -4.80
C ARG A 49 -14.87 15.57 -4.05
N TYR A 50 -15.10 16.64 -4.79
CA TYR A 50 -15.64 17.89 -4.27
C TYR A 50 -17.12 18.01 -4.60
N GLN A 51 -17.87 18.63 -3.69
CA GLN A 51 -19.26 18.98 -3.88
C GLN A 51 -19.45 20.49 -3.70
N LEU A 52 -20.20 21.13 -4.60
CA LEU A 52 -20.60 22.53 -4.46
C LEU A 52 -21.68 22.65 -3.38
N LYS A 53 -21.40 23.39 -2.31
CA LYS A 53 -22.36 23.73 -1.24
C LYS A 53 -22.24 25.21 -0.92
N LEU A 54 -23.37 25.92 -0.87
CA LEU A 54 -23.43 27.33 -0.49
C LEU A 54 -22.43 28.21 -1.29
N GLY A 55 -22.30 27.96 -2.59
CA GLY A 55 -21.40 28.71 -3.48
C GLY A 55 -19.91 28.39 -3.34
N ARG A 56 -19.52 27.36 -2.58
CA ARG A 56 -18.12 26.94 -2.41
C ARG A 56 -17.96 25.43 -2.64
N TYR A 57 -16.81 25.03 -3.18
CA TYR A 57 -16.47 23.61 -3.30
C TYR A 57 -15.92 23.10 -1.97
N HIS A 58 -16.55 22.05 -1.45
CA HIS A 58 -16.12 21.36 -0.23
C HIS A 58 -15.68 19.95 -0.58
N LEU A 59 -14.56 19.50 -0.02
CA LEU A 59 -14.15 18.11 -0.14
C LEU A 59 -15.21 17.23 0.55
N HIS A 60 -15.83 16.35 -0.23
CA HIS A 60 -16.94 15.51 0.23
C HIS A 60 -16.44 14.14 0.70
N ASP A 61 -15.60 13.50 -0.11
CA ASP A 61 -14.88 12.27 0.22
C ASP A 61 -13.63 12.13 -0.65
N ILE A 62 -12.83 11.12 -0.33
CA ILE A 62 -11.64 10.73 -1.07
C ILE A 62 -11.90 9.34 -1.64
N ALA A 63 -11.58 9.13 -2.91
CA ALA A 63 -11.57 7.81 -3.52
C ALA A 63 -10.13 7.41 -3.82
N ILE A 64 -9.77 6.17 -3.49
CA ILE A 64 -8.52 5.57 -3.94
C ILE A 64 -8.84 4.41 -4.87
N TYR A 65 -8.14 4.36 -6.01
CA TYR A 65 -8.22 3.25 -6.94
C TYR A 65 -7.06 2.32 -6.69
N VAL A 66 -7.38 1.05 -6.47
CA VAL A 66 -6.45 0.05 -6.02
C VAL A 66 -6.45 -1.15 -6.95
N GLN A 67 -5.30 -1.79 -7.08
CA GLN A 67 -5.15 -3.05 -7.79
C GLN A 67 -4.75 -4.14 -6.81
N LYS A 68 -5.42 -5.29 -6.90
CA LYS A 68 -5.06 -6.46 -6.10
C LYS A 68 -3.64 -6.88 -6.47
N VAL A 69 -2.80 -7.02 -5.47
CA VAL A 69 -1.46 -7.57 -5.68
C VAL A 69 -1.60 -9.09 -5.71
N THR A 70 -1.29 -9.70 -6.86
CA THR A 70 -1.32 -11.16 -7.07
C THR A 70 0.05 -11.81 -6.93
N TYR A 71 1.12 -11.01 -6.96
CA TYR A 71 2.45 -11.49 -6.63
C TYR A 71 2.62 -11.51 -5.11
N PRO A 72 3.20 -12.56 -4.51
CA PRO A 72 3.76 -12.40 -3.19
C PRO A 72 4.97 -11.48 -3.33
N LEU A 73 4.72 -10.17 -3.27
CA LEU A 73 5.71 -9.28 -2.71
C LEU A 73 5.75 -9.70 -1.24
N GLU A 74 6.53 -10.75 -0.93
CA GLU A 74 6.96 -11.01 0.43
C GLU A 74 7.38 -9.65 0.96
N LYS A 75 6.71 -9.20 2.00
CA LYS A 75 6.96 -7.91 2.58
C LYS A 75 7.01 -8.08 4.06
N SER A 76 7.87 -7.28 4.64
CA SER A 76 8.06 -7.27 6.07
C SER A 76 7.91 -5.85 6.56
N LEU A 77 7.29 -5.70 7.73
CA LEU A 77 7.26 -4.43 8.40
C LEU A 77 8.64 -4.21 9.04
N PHE A 78 9.36 -3.19 8.59
CA PHE A 78 10.66 -2.81 9.10
C PHE A 78 10.68 -1.32 9.43
N ALA A 79 10.99 -0.97 10.68
CA ALA A 79 11.03 0.42 11.17
C ALA A 79 9.78 1.25 10.80
N GLY A 80 8.59 0.65 10.85
CA GLY A 80 7.32 1.32 10.54
C GLY A 80 7.02 1.50 9.04
N ARG A 81 7.78 0.85 8.15
CA ARG A 81 7.56 0.87 6.70
C ARG A 81 7.49 -0.54 6.13
N TRP A 82 6.81 -0.70 5.01
CA TRP A 82 6.72 -1.98 4.29
C TRP A 82 7.85 -2.12 3.30
N VAL A 83 8.77 -3.04 3.55
CA VAL A 83 9.92 -3.31 2.67
C VAL A 83 9.69 -4.59 1.88
N ILE A 84 10.26 -4.69 0.68
CA ILE A 84 10.22 -5.90 -0.14
C ILE A 84 11.18 -6.94 0.42
N GLY A 85 10.72 -8.18 0.49
CA GLY A 85 11.39 -9.34 1.04
C GLY A 85 11.16 -9.53 2.54
N ASP A 86 11.85 -10.54 3.05
CA ASP A 86 11.98 -10.80 4.48
C ASP A 86 12.99 -9.81 5.08
N ALA A 87 12.53 -8.91 5.96
CA ALA A 87 13.38 -7.93 6.65
C ALA A 87 14.31 -8.57 7.68
N THR A 88 14.12 -9.86 8.00
CA THR A 88 15.07 -10.61 8.81
C THR A 88 16.26 -11.09 7.98
N CYS A 89 16.30 -10.93 6.65
CA CYS A 89 17.44 -11.32 5.85
C CYS A 89 18.58 -10.27 5.91
N ASN A 90 19.83 -10.69 6.14
CA ASN A 90 21.03 -9.83 6.15
C ASN A 90 21.22 -9.04 4.85
N TYR A 91 20.79 -9.61 3.72
CA TYR A 91 20.91 -8.98 2.40
C TYR A 91 19.70 -8.12 2.02
N ASN A 92 18.65 -8.06 2.86
CA ASN A 92 17.50 -7.23 2.58
C ASN A 92 17.94 -5.75 2.45
N ALA A 93 17.51 -5.09 1.38
CA ALA A 93 17.85 -3.69 1.13
C ALA A 93 17.04 -2.70 2.00
N HIS A 94 16.10 -3.21 2.80
CA HIS A 94 15.09 -2.46 3.56
C HIS A 94 14.41 -1.38 2.71
N SER A 95 14.11 -1.72 1.46
CA SER A 95 13.59 -0.80 0.45
C SER A 95 12.18 -1.20 0.02
N GLU A 96 11.37 -0.19 -0.31
CA GLU A 96 10.00 -0.36 -0.81
C GLU A 96 9.96 -0.81 -2.27
N ILE A 97 11.10 -0.75 -2.98
CA ILE A 97 11.20 -1.00 -4.43
C ILE A 97 12.22 -2.08 -4.82
N ILE A 98 13.19 -2.40 -3.95
CA ILE A 98 14.23 -3.40 -4.22
C ILE A 98 14.32 -4.35 -3.03
N ARG A 99 14.33 -5.65 -3.31
CA ARG A 99 14.45 -6.71 -2.30
C ARG A 99 15.85 -6.81 -1.71
N CYS A 100 16.84 -7.08 -2.57
CA CYS A 100 18.25 -7.20 -2.24
C CYS A 100 19.08 -7.12 -3.52
N ALA A 101 20.39 -6.88 -3.40
CA ALA A 101 21.28 -6.82 -4.56
C ALA A 101 21.51 -8.19 -5.22
N VAL A 102 21.52 -9.27 -4.44
CA VAL A 102 21.92 -10.61 -4.88
C VAL A 102 20.79 -11.42 -5.51
N ASN A 103 19.53 -11.12 -5.16
CA ASN A 103 18.34 -11.77 -5.71
C ASN A 103 17.17 -10.77 -5.75
N PRO A 104 17.20 -9.77 -6.64
CA PRO A 104 16.18 -8.71 -6.67
C PRO A 104 14.77 -9.23 -6.99
N GLU A 105 14.66 -10.23 -7.87
CA GLU A 105 13.38 -10.73 -8.41
C GLU A 105 12.84 -11.96 -7.68
N GLY A 106 13.69 -12.77 -7.04
CA GLY A 106 13.28 -14.05 -6.44
C GLY A 106 12.76 -13.95 -5.00
N PRO A 107 11.87 -14.87 -4.56
CA PRO A 107 11.40 -14.90 -3.19
C PRO A 107 12.50 -15.33 -2.19
N CYS A 108 12.38 -14.91 -0.95
CA CYS A 108 13.25 -15.21 0.18
C CYS A 108 13.12 -16.66 0.64
N ASN A 109 11.91 -17.23 0.64
CA ASN A 109 11.65 -18.63 1.06
C ASN A 109 12.57 -19.65 0.36
N SER A 110 12.76 -19.53 -0.96
CA SER A 110 13.59 -20.44 -1.77
C SER A 110 14.93 -19.83 -2.19
N CYS A 111 15.34 -18.72 -1.57
CA CYS A 111 16.58 -18.04 -1.93
C CYS A 111 17.80 -18.75 -1.34
N LYS A 112 18.71 -19.21 -2.20
CA LYS A 112 19.99 -19.81 -1.78
C LYS A 112 20.95 -18.85 -1.05
N TYR A 113 20.70 -17.54 -1.16
CA TYR A 113 21.48 -16.48 -0.50
C TYR A 113 20.81 -15.99 0.80
N TYR A 114 19.68 -16.57 1.21
CA TYR A 114 19.01 -16.12 2.41
C TYR A 114 19.87 -16.36 3.66
N GLU A 115 20.08 -15.31 4.44
CA GLU A 115 20.78 -15.38 5.72
C GLU A 115 19.97 -14.63 6.77
N ARG A 116 19.56 -15.33 7.84
CA ARG A 116 18.78 -14.72 8.91
C ARG A 116 19.65 -13.85 9.81
N ASN A 117 19.22 -12.62 10.03
CA ASN A 117 19.76 -11.68 11.00
C ASN A 117 19.22 -12.04 12.38
N ASN A 118 20.12 -12.35 13.32
CA ASN A 118 19.78 -12.76 14.68
C ASN A 118 19.81 -11.58 15.68
N LYS A 119 19.70 -10.34 15.19
CA LYS A 119 19.69 -9.13 16.04
C LYS A 119 18.31 -8.84 16.61
#